data_AF-A0A7W6XH36-F1
#
_entry.id   AF-A0A7W6XH36-F1
#
_cell.length_a   1.000
_cell.length_b   1.000
_cell.length_c   1.000
_cell.angle_alpha   90.00
_cell.angle_beta   90.00
_cell.angle_gamma   90.00
#
_symmetry.space_group_name_H-M   'P 1'
#
loop_
_entity.id
_entity.type
_entity.pdbx_description
1 polymer ?
#
loop_
_entity_poly.entity_id
_entity_poly.type
_entity_poly.pdbx_seq_one_letter_code
_entity_poly.pdbx_strand_id
1 'polypeptide(L)'
;MVVPDKVQHFTSTQPPIVSEAGAIELISGPERDLLCVLSYVYLACGQSAKSLALLRLVPHEQSQDIGLLRILAYALISERRGDEALSVLDRLDKLDDEPSSCPPLMLMRSHALRHAGRMIEAQAVFKRYVLLRGSTAAIKQQ
;
A
#
# COMPACT_ATOMS: atom_id res chain seq x y z
N MET A 1 -13.31 -44.90 65.13
CA MET A 1 -12.24 -45.19 64.16
C MET A 1 -12.82 -44.98 62.76
N VAL A 2 -12.02 -44.37 61.88
CA VAL A 2 -12.30 -43.90 60.51
C VAL A 2 -12.85 -42.47 60.42
N VAL A 3 -12.04 -41.66 59.73
CA VAL A 3 -12.02 -40.20 59.50
C VAL A 3 -12.84 -39.86 58.24
N PRO A 4 -13.44 -38.65 58.13
CA PRO A 4 -14.06 -38.17 56.90
C PRO A 4 -13.09 -37.28 56.09
N ASP A 5 -13.13 -37.35 54.75
CA ASP A 5 -12.69 -36.27 53.86
C ASP A 5 -13.22 -36.53 52.45
N LYS A 6 -13.99 -35.58 51.87
CA LYS A 6 -13.65 -34.75 50.69
C LYS A 6 -13.43 -35.57 49.39
N VAL A 7 -13.98 -35.24 48.22
CA VAL A 7 -14.31 -33.95 47.59
C VAL A 7 -15.37 -34.23 46.52
N GLN A 8 -16.29 -33.28 46.36
CA GLN A 8 -17.29 -33.25 45.30
C GLN A 8 -16.62 -33.18 43.92
N HIS A 9 -16.96 -34.13 43.03
CA HIS A 9 -16.59 -34.06 41.63
C HIS A 9 -17.37 -32.93 40.93
N PHE A 10 -16.77 -31.75 40.87
CA PHE A 10 -17.08 -30.75 39.86
C PHE A 10 -16.49 -31.23 38.53
N THR A 11 -17.32 -31.79 37.66
CA THR A 11 -17.03 -31.83 36.22
C THR A 11 -17.93 -30.82 35.54
N SER A 12 -17.52 -29.55 35.63
CA SER A 12 -17.98 -28.50 34.74
C SER A 12 -17.39 -28.78 33.36
N THR A 13 -18.23 -29.20 32.42
CA THR A 13 -17.86 -29.39 31.01
C THR A 13 -17.66 -28.02 30.38
N GLN A 14 -16.45 -27.48 30.50
CA GLN A 14 -16.03 -26.29 29.78
C GLN A 14 -15.60 -26.72 28.36
N PRO A 15 -16.15 -26.14 27.29
CA PRO A 15 -15.69 -26.42 25.94
C PRO A 15 -14.26 -25.87 25.74
N PRO A 16 -13.45 -26.46 24.85
CA PRO A 16 -12.10 -25.98 24.60
C PRO A 16 -12.16 -24.59 23.97
N ILE A 17 -11.70 -23.59 24.72
CA ILE A 17 -11.28 -22.28 24.21
C ILE A 17 -9.89 -22.48 23.61
N VAL A 18 -9.84 -22.86 22.33
CA VAL A 18 -8.62 -22.92 21.51
C VAL A 18 -9.11 -22.70 20.07
N SER A 19 -8.71 -21.72 19.29
CA SER A 19 -7.53 -20.87 19.30
C SER A 19 -7.93 -19.53 18.66
N GLU A 20 -7.32 -18.45 19.14
CA GLU A 20 -7.13 -17.22 18.38
C GLU A 20 -6.65 -17.56 16.97
N ALA A 21 -7.58 -17.63 16.01
CA ALA A 21 -7.27 -17.28 14.64
C ALA A 21 -6.97 -15.77 14.70
N GLY A 22 -5.70 -15.46 14.96
CA GLY A 22 -5.20 -14.14 15.28
C GLY A 22 -5.86 -13.10 14.40
N ALA A 23 -6.80 -12.37 15.01
CA ALA A 23 -7.28 -11.11 14.51
C ALA A 23 -6.07 -10.17 14.54
N ILE A 24 -5.21 -10.27 13.54
CA ILE A 24 -4.26 -9.21 13.27
C ILE A 24 -5.07 -8.09 12.62
N GLU A 25 -5.89 -7.45 13.45
CA GLU A 25 -6.41 -6.11 13.21
C GLU A 25 -5.20 -5.17 13.33
N LEU A 26 -4.30 -5.26 12.34
CA LEU A 26 -2.88 -4.97 12.57
C LEU A 26 -2.59 -3.51 12.87
N ILE A 27 -3.42 -2.60 12.38
CA ILE A 27 -3.25 -1.15 12.52
C ILE A 27 -4.63 -0.53 12.37
N SER A 28 -5.07 0.24 13.35
CA SER A 28 -6.33 0.99 13.33
C SER A 28 -6.31 2.07 12.23
N GLY A 29 -7.47 2.65 11.89
CA GLY A 29 -7.57 3.73 10.90
C GLY A 29 -6.59 4.89 11.19
N PRO A 30 -6.66 5.51 12.37
CA PRO A 30 -5.77 6.63 12.73
C PRO A 30 -4.28 6.30 12.69
N GLU A 31 -3.88 5.10 13.12
CA GLU A 31 -2.48 4.68 13.07
C GLU A 31 -2.00 4.51 11.63
N ARG A 32 -2.86 4.01 10.74
CA ARG A 32 -2.58 3.90 9.30
C ARG A 32 -2.40 5.28 8.69
N ASP A 33 -3.29 6.21 9.00
CA ASP A 33 -3.22 7.59 8.50
C ASP A 33 -1.92 8.26 8.96
N LEU A 34 -1.53 8.07 10.22
CA LEU A 34 -0.27 8.56 10.76
C LEU A 34 0.93 7.97 10.01
N LEU A 35 0.94 6.65 9.76
CA LEU A 35 1.99 6.01 8.99
C LEU A 35 2.07 6.53 7.55
N CYS A 36 0.93 6.78 6.89
CA CYS A 36 0.87 7.39 5.57
C CYS A 36 1.51 8.79 5.57
N VAL A 37 1.14 9.64 6.52
CA VAL A 37 1.69 11.01 6.65
C VAL A 37 3.20 10.97 6.92
N LEU A 38 3.66 10.15 7.86
CA LEU A 38 5.10 9.99 8.14
C LEU A 38 5.85 9.48 6.91
N SER A 39 5.28 8.51 6.19
CA SER A 39 5.87 7.96 4.97
C SER A 39 6.01 9.01 3.87
N TYR A 40 5.03 9.90 3.73
CA TYR A 40 5.11 11.04 2.82
C TYR A 40 6.23 12.02 3.21
N VAL A 41 6.36 12.35 4.50
CA VAL A 41 7.44 13.22 5.01
C VAL A 41 8.82 12.60 4.74
N TYR A 42 8.99 11.30 5.01
CA TYR A 42 10.26 10.62 4.71
C TYR A 42 10.60 10.66 3.22
N LEU A 43 9.62 10.50 2.32
CA LEU A 43 9.84 10.63 0.87
C LEU A 43 10.25 12.04 0.48
N ALA A 44 9.60 13.06 1.03
CA ALA A 44 9.94 14.46 0.78
C ALA A 44 11.38 14.80 1.23
N CYS A 45 11.88 14.12 2.26
CA CYS A 45 13.26 14.23 2.72
C CYS A 45 14.26 13.30 2.00
N GLY A 46 13.83 12.58 0.95
CA GLY A 46 14.68 11.62 0.22
C GLY A 46 15.01 10.33 0.99
N GLN A 47 14.32 10.05 2.10
CA GLN A 47 14.50 8.86 2.93
C GLN A 47 13.53 7.74 2.52
N SER A 48 13.57 7.35 1.24
CA SER A 48 12.62 6.40 0.65
C SER A 48 12.65 5.01 1.30
N ALA A 49 13.82 4.52 1.74
CA ALA A 49 13.92 3.24 2.44
C ALA A 49 13.13 3.23 3.76
N LYS A 50 13.15 4.33 4.53
CA LYS A 50 12.37 4.45 5.77
C LYS A 50 10.88 4.55 5.48
N SER A 51 10.51 5.31 4.46
CA SER A 51 9.12 5.39 4.00
C SER A 51 8.58 4.01 3.64
N LEU A 52 9.32 3.24 2.83
CA LEU A 52 8.92 1.89 2.44
C LEU A 52 8.82 0.94 3.63
N ALA A 53 9.72 1.06 4.62
CA ALA A 53 9.66 0.27 5.85
C ALA A 53 8.36 0.52 6.64
N LEU A 54 7.93 1.79 6.76
CA LEU A 54 6.67 2.14 7.43
C LEU A 54 5.45 1.63 6.65
N LEU A 55 5.43 1.81 5.33
CA LEU A 55 4.30 1.38 4.49
C LEU A 55 4.10 -0.14 4.47
N ARG A 56 5.15 -0.92 4.72
CA ARG A 56 5.05 -2.39 4.87
C ARG A 56 4.38 -2.84 6.16
N LEU A 57 4.30 -1.97 7.17
CA LEU A 57 3.53 -2.25 8.39
C LEU A 57 2.03 -2.19 8.11
N VAL A 58 1.62 -1.43 7.09
CA VAL A 58 0.22 -1.28 6.70
C VAL A 58 -0.20 -2.45 5.80
N PRO A 59 -1.32 -3.14 6.09
CA PRO A 59 -1.87 -4.17 5.21
C PRO A 59 -2.40 -3.51 3.92
N HIS A 60 -1.58 -3.53 2.87
CA HIS A 60 -1.87 -2.87 1.61
C HIS A 60 -2.42 -3.82 0.55
N GLU A 61 -2.19 -5.14 0.65
CA GLU A 61 -2.59 -6.12 -0.38
C GLU A 61 -4.09 -6.11 -0.72
N GLN A 62 -4.94 -5.75 0.24
CA GLN A 62 -6.39 -5.65 0.06
C GLN A 62 -6.91 -4.21 0.21
N SER A 63 -6.03 -3.26 0.50
CA SER A 63 -6.45 -1.86 0.71
C SER A 63 -7.02 -1.24 -0.56
N GLN A 64 -8.14 -0.54 -0.42
CA GLN A 64 -8.75 0.29 -1.46
C GLN A 64 -8.38 1.77 -1.30
N ASP A 65 -7.52 2.11 -0.33
CA ASP A 65 -7.06 3.47 -0.12
C ASP A 65 -6.09 3.90 -1.22
N ILE A 66 -6.62 4.67 -2.18
CA ILE A 66 -5.89 5.22 -3.32
C ILE A 66 -4.69 6.07 -2.85
N GLY A 67 -4.84 6.84 -1.76
CA GLY A 67 -3.78 7.70 -1.23
C GLY A 67 -2.59 6.87 -0.75
N LEU A 68 -2.86 5.84 0.06
CA LEU A 68 -1.86 4.88 0.51
C LEU A 68 -1.16 4.19 -0.67
N LEU A 69 -1.92 3.70 -1.65
CA LEU A 69 -1.37 3.00 -2.81
C LEU A 69 -0.47 3.91 -3.66
N ARG A 70 -0.82 5.19 -3.83
CA ARG A 70 0.03 6.17 -4.53
C ARG A 70 1.34 6.41 -3.80
N ILE A 71 1.31 6.57 -2.47
CA ILE A 71 2.54 6.76 -1.67
C ILE A 71 3.42 5.50 -1.75
N LEU A 72 2.83 4.30 -1.65
CA LEU A 72 3.53 3.03 -1.79
C LEU A 72 4.19 2.89 -3.17
N ALA A 73 3.48 3.18 -4.26
CA ALA A 73 4.04 3.14 -5.60
C ALA A 73 5.23 4.11 -5.75
N TYR A 74 5.11 5.32 -5.19
CA TYR A 74 6.21 6.29 -5.24
C TYR A 74 7.43 5.81 -4.44
N ALA A 75 7.23 5.28 -3.23
CA ALA A 75 8.32 4.72 -2.41
C ALA A 75 9.04 3.56 -3.11
N LEU A 76 8.29 2.65 -3.74
CA LEU A 76 8.85 1.53 -4.50
C LEU A 76 9.68 2.01 -5.71
N ILE A 77 9.21 3.03 -6.43
CA ILE A 77 9.96 3.66 -7.52
C ILE A 77 11.27 4.28 -7.00
N SER A 78 11.22 5.04 -5.91
CA SER A 78 12.40 5.66 -5.30
C SER A 78 13.44 4.63 -4.87
N GLU A 79 13.00 3.46 -4.39
CA GLU A 79 13.85 2.32 -4.03
C GLU A 79 14.20 1.40 -5.22
N ARG A 80 13.87 1.81 -6.46
CA ARG A 80 14.13 1.06 -7.70
C ARG A 80 13.49 -0.33 -7.77
N ARG A 81 12.41 -0.57 -7.02
CA ARG A 81 11.66 -1.83 -6.97
C ARG A 81 10.58 -1.84 -8.06
N GLY A 82 11.02 -1.91 -9.32
CA GLY A 82 10.19 -1.69 -10.51
C GLY A 82 8.95 -2.59 -10.60
N ASP A 83 9.11 -3.91 -10.51
CA ASP A 83 8.00 -4.86 -10.69
C ASP A 83 6.94 -4.75 -9.58
N GLU A 84 7.36 -4.48 -8.35
CA GLU A 84 6.43 -4.25 -7.24
C GLU A 84 5.68 -2.93 -7.43
N ALA A 85 6.36 -1.87 -7.88
CA ALA A 85 5.69 -0.61 -8.20
C ALA A 85 4.65 -0.80 -9.30
N LEU A 86 4.95 -1.59 -10.34
CA LEU A 86 3.99 -1.91 -11.40
C LEU A 86 2.76 -2.64 -10.85
N SER A 87 2.96 -3.61 -9.97
CA SER A 87 1.86 -4.34 -9.33
C SER A 87 0.92 -3.42 -8.54
N VAL A 88 1.46 -2.41 -7.85
CA VAL A 88 0.66 -1.40 -7.14
C VAL A 88 -0.05 -0.47 -8.13
N LEU A 89 0.62 -0.04 -9.20
CA LEU A 89 0.02 0.81 -10.23
C LEU A 89 -1.11 0.10 -11.01
N ASP A 90 -1.00 -1.21 -11.25
CA ASP A 90 -2.06 -2.01 -11.87
C ASP A 90 -3.31 -2.10 -10.97
N ARG A 91 -3.14 -1.94 -9.65
CA ARG A 91 -4.27 -1.82 -8.72
C ARG A 91 -4.86 -0.42 -8.71
N LEU A 92 -4.02 0.62 -8.77
CA LEU A 92 -4.48 2.01 -8.89
C LEU A 92 -5.33 2.21 -10.14
N ASP A 93 -4.93 1.65 -11.29
CA ASP A 93 -5.72 1.74 -12.53
C ASP A 93 -7.14 1.14 -12.40
N LYS A 94 -7.37 0.24 -11.44
CA LYS A 94 -8.68 -0.40 -11.20
C LYS A 94 -9.53 0.34 -10.16
N LEU A 95 -8.93 1.23 -9.38
CA LEU A 95 -9.56 1.90 -8.24
C LEU A 95 -9.73 3.40 -8.47
N ASP A 96 -8.85 4.01 -9.26
CA ASP A 96 -8.72 5.46 -9.45
C ASP A 96 -9.23 5.85 -10.85
N ASP A 97 -10.55 6.03 -10.95
CA ASP A 97 -11.22 6.42 -12.20
C ASP A 97 -11.15 7.93 -12.49
N GLU A 98 -10.48 8.70 -11.63
CA GLU A 98 -10.42 10.16 -11.73
C GLU A 98 -9.49 10.58 -12.89
N PRO A 99 -10.00 11.28 -13.93
CA PRO A 99 -9.20 11.62 -15.10
C PRO A 99 -7.97 12.48 -14.78
N SER A 100 -8.06 13.31 -13.74
CA SER A 100 -6.95 14.16 -13.30
C SER A 100 -5.79 13.37 -12.67
N SER A 101 -6.02 12.13 -12.22
CA SER A 101 -5.01 11.22 -11.69
C SER A 101 -4.16 10.57 -12.80
N CYS A 102 -4.68 10.51 -14.03
CA CYS A 102 -4.06 9.79 -15.14
C CYS A 102 -2.63 10.27 -15.49
N PRO A 103 -2.37 11.59 -15.68
CA PRO A 103 -1.01 12.03 -16.03
C PRO A 103 0.06 11.69 -14.97
N PRO A 104 -0.16 11.96 -13.66
CA PRO A 104 0.79 11.52 -12.62
C PRO A 104 1.05 10.01 -12.60
N LEU A 105 0.00 9.17 -12.72
CA LEU A 105 0.14 7.72 -12.72
C LEU A 105 0.88 7.20 -13.96
N MET A 106 0.67 7.80 -15.14
CA MET A 106 1.45 7.48 -16.34
C MET A 106 2.95 7.77 -16.15
N LEU A 107 3.28 8.91 -15.54
CA LEU A 107 4.68 9.22 -15.25
C LEU A 107 5.29 8.18 -14.30
N MET A 108 4.60 7.86 -13.20
CA MET A 108 5.05 6.84 -12.25
C MET A 108 5.24 5.47 -12.93
N ARG A 109 4.32 5.05 -13.80
CA ARG A 109 4.43 3.79 -14.56
C ARG A 109 5.65 3.77 -15.49
N SER A 110 5.95 4.88 -16.18
CA SER A 110 7.18 4.98 -16.96
C SER A 110 8.43 4.77 -16.10
N HIS A 111 8.50 5.39 -14.92
CA HIS A 111 9.62 5.20 -13.99
C HIS A 111 9.73 3.75 -13.49
N ALA A 112 8.61 3.14 -13.11
CA ALA A 112 8.57 1.75 -12.66
C ALA A 112 9.06 0.79 -13.76
N LEU A 113 8.62 0.96 -15.00
CA LEU A 113 9.07 0.18 -16.17
C LEU A 113 10.58 0.32 -16.39
N ARG A 114 11.15 1.52 -16.24
CA ARG A 114 12.62 1.72 -16.34
C ARG A 114 13.36 0.93 -15.27
N HIS A 115 12.87 0.96 -14.03
CA HIS A 115 13.48 0.22 -12.93
C HIS A 115 13.32 -1.30 -13.06
N ALA A 116 12.28 -1.77 -13.74
CA ALA A 116 12.09 -3.16 -14.13
C ALA A 116 12.89 -3.58 -15.39
N GLY A 117 13.71 -2.68 -15.97
CA GLY A 117 14.48 -2.97 -17.19
C GLY A 117 13.66 -2.96 -18.50
N ARG A 118 12.36 -2.65 -18.43
CA ARG A 118 11.41 -2.61 -19.56
C ARG A 118 11.46 -1.27 -20.30
N MET A 119 12.64 -0.92 -20.81
CA MET A 119 12.93 0.41 -21.34
C MET A 119 12.05 0.83 -22.53
N ILE A 120 11.74 -0.09 -23.45
CA ILE A 120 10.92 0.19 -24.64
C ILE A 120 9.50 0.61 -24.21
N GLU A 121 8.91 -0.13 -23.29
CA GLU A 121 7.58 0.17 -22.73
C GLU A 121 7.59 1.49 -21.96
N ALA A 122 8.64 1.73 -21.15
CA ALA A 122 8.79 2.99 -20.43
C ALA A 122 8.79 4.20 -21.36
N GLN A 123 9.53 4.13 -22.48
CA GLN A 123 9.55 5.19 -23.47
C GLN A 123 8.19 5.42 -24.11
N ALA A 124 7.46 4.34 -24.44
CA ALA A 124 6.12 4.44 -25.01
C ALA A 124 5.15 5.13 -24.04
N VAL A 125 5.16 4.74 -22.75
CA VAL A 125 4.32 5.35 -21.71
C VAL A 125 4.70 6.81 -21.49
N PHE A 126 5.99 7.14 -21.43
CA PHE A 126 6.46 8.52 -21.24
C PHE A 126 6.05 9.44 -22.40
N LYS A 127 6.13 8.96 -23.65
CA LYS A 127 5.66 9.73 -24.82
C LYS A 127 4.18 10.07 -24.71
N ARG A 128 3.34 9.10 -24.30
CA ARG A 128 1.90 9.34 -24.07
C ARG A 128 1.67 10.37 -22.98
N TYR A 129 2.41 10.29 -21.87
CA TYR A 129 2.35 11.27 -20.79
C TYR A 129 2.68 12.69 -21.27
N VAL A 130 3.74 12.87 -22.06
CA VAL A 130 4.13 14.19 -22.60
C VAL A 130 3.03 14.77 -23.50
N LEU A 131 2.43 13.94 -24.36
CA LEU A 131 1.31 14.36 -25.21
C LEU A 131 0.12 14.83 -24.36
N LEU A 132 -0.29 14.04 -23.37
CA LEU A 132 -1.41 14.37 -22.50
C LEU A 132 -1.18 15.69 -21.76
N ARG A 133 0.03 15.90 -21.20
CA ARG A 133 0.38 17.13 -20.49
C ARG A 133 0.37 18.36 -21.40
N GLY A 134 0.85 18.21 -22.64
CA GLY A 134 0.84 19.27 -23.65
C GLY A 134 -0.58 19.69 -24.04
N SER A 135 -1.49 18.72 -24.21
CA SER A 135 -2.90 18.99 -24.50
C SER A 135 -3.62 19.69 -23.34
N THR A 136 -3.38 19.29 -22.08
CA THR A 136 -3.98 19.96 -20.91
C THR A 136 -3.52 21.41 -20.77
N ALA A 137 -2.26 21.70 -21.11
CA ALA A 137 -1.73 23.06 -21.08
C ALA A 137 -2.40 23.97 -22.12
N ALA A 138 -2.70 23.45 -23.31
CA ALA A 138 -3.37 24.20 -24.38
C ALA A 138 -4.84 24.54 -24.04
N ILE A 139 -5.56 23.63 -23.37
CA ILE A 139 -6.97 23.83 -22.98
C ILE A 139 -7.11 24.91 -21.88
N LYS A 140 -6.11 25.07 -21.00
CA LYS A 140 -6.13 26.11 -19.94
C LYS A 140 -5.84 27.54 -20.43
N GLN A 141 -5.44 27.72 -21.69
CA GLN A 141 -5.11 29.04 -22.26
C GLN A 141 -6.20 29.59 -23.20
N GLN A 142 -7.35 28.93 -23.29
CA GLN A 142 -8.56 29.41 -23.97
C GLN A 142 -9.62 29.79 -22.94
#